data_AF-A0A940DJ16-F1
#
_entry.id   AF-A0A940DJ16-F1
#
_cell.length_a   1.000
_cell.length_b   1.000
_cell.length_c   1.000
_cell.angle_alpha   90.00
_cell.angle_beta   90.00
_cell.angle_gamma   90.00
#
_symmetry.space_group_name_H-M   'P 1'
#
loop_
_entity.id
_entity.type
_entity.pdbx_description
1 polymer ?
#
loop_
_entity_poly.entity_id
_entity_poly.type
_entity_poly.pdbx_seq_one_letter_code
_entity_poly.pdbx_strand_id
1 'polypeptide(L)'
;MDDKVIMGIKSPKDRIKGVHAIVYKCVENHWAIVALTYKPDNNHKPEPQLGIRWFYGKNGYPAAGKYKTWFIVPRELREVILDSLKILYSLKPHDRPKIKNNAFREKIDDFLAGDVSGKELYKFWEEEVCGQK
;
A
#
# COMPACT_ATOMS: atom_id res chain seq x y z
N MET A 1 -7.46 -12.38 -5.07
CA MET A 1 -5.98 -12.44 -4.98
C MET A 1 -5.59 -12.28 -3.53
N ASP A 2 -4.66 -13.09 -3.04
CA ASP A 2 -4.19 -13.08 -1.64
C ASP A 2 -3.24 -11.89 -1.37
N ASP A 3 -3.34 -11.31 -0.18
CA ASP A 3 -2.57 -10.12 0.21
C ASP A 3 -1.07 -10.38 0.25
N LYS A 4 -0.64 -11.58 0.68
CA LYS A 4 0.77 -11.99 0.68
C LYS A 4 1.33 -12.03 -0.74
N VAL A 5 0.48 -12.35 -1.73
CA VAL A 5 0.89 -12.32 -3.14
C VAL A 5 1.08 -10.88 -3.60
N ILE A 6 0.19 -9.95 -3.24
CA ILE A 6 0.31 -8.53 -3.59
C ILE A 6 1.56 -7.92 -2.95
N MET A 7 1.82 -8.22 -1.68
CA MET A 7 3.00 -7.74 -0.94
C MET A 7 4.32 -8.35 -1.45
N GLY A 8 4.30 -9.60 -1.92
CA GLY A 8 5.47 -10.31 -2.44
C GLY A 8 5.92 -9.89 -3.85
N ILE A 9 5.23 -8.95 -4.50
CA ILE A 9 5.54 -8.50 -5.86
C ILE A 9 6.87 -7.72 -5.92
N LYS A 10 7.93 -8.40 -6.36
CA LYS A 10 9.27 -7.82 -6.60
C LYS A 10 9.24 -6.81 -7.75
N SER A 11 9.54 -5.56 -7.47
CA SER A 11 9.71 -4.45 -8.44
C SER A 11 11.19 -4.11 -8.63
N PRO A 12 11.64 -3.12 -9.46
CA PRO A 12 13.05 -2.73 -9.48
C PRO A 12 13.50 -2.49 -8.03
N LYS A 13 14.30 -3.42 -7.52
CA LYS A 13 14.46 -3.64 -6.08
C LYS A 13 15.16 -2.49 -5.38
N ASP A 14 15.82 -1.63 -6.14
CA ASP A 14 16.73 -0.66 -5.57
C ASP A 14 15.98 0.49 -4.89
N ARG A 15 14.74 0.77 -5.33
CA ARG A 15 13.98 1.94 -4.87
C ARG A 15 12.86 1.63 -3.89
N ILE A 16 12.34 0.40 -3.84
CA ILE A 16 11.32 0.01 -2.85
C ILE A 16 12.01 -0.73 -1.71
N LYS A 17 12.08 -0.11 -0.53
CA LYS A 17 12.76 -0.67 0.65
C LYS A 17 11.84 -1.57 1.50
N GLY A 18 10.53 -1.46 1.32
CA GLY A 18 9.55 -2.36 1.94
C GLY A 18 8.12 -1.97 1.57
N VAL A 19 7.23 -2.95 1.51
CA VAL A 19 5.78 -2.77 1.40
C VAL A 19 5.18 -3.27 2.70
N HIS A 20 4.38 -2.44 3.37
CA HIS A 20 4.06 -2.64 4.78
C HIS A 20 2.58 -2.87 5.04
N ALA A 21 1.69 -2.32 4.22
CA ALA A 21 0.26 -2.56 4.37
C ALA A 21 -0.48 -2.38 3.05
N ILE A 22 -1.52 -3.15 2.84
CA ILE A 22 -2.50 -2.89 1.78
C ILE A 22 -3.54 -1.93 2.34
N VAL A 23 -3.59 -0.73 1.77
CA VAL A 23 -4.50 0.35 2.19
C VAL A 23 -5.86 0.16 1.55
N TYR A 24 -5.89 -0.30 0.30
CA TYR A 24 -7.09 -0.64 -0.47
C TYR A 24 -6.74 -1.63 -1.58
N LYS A 25 -7.66 -2.51 -1.95
CA LYS A 25 -7.54 -3.34 -3.16
C LYS A 25 -8.87 -3.43 -3.90
N CYS A 26 -8.80 -3.47 -5.22
CA CYS A 26 -9.89 -3.80 -6.12
C CYS A 26 -9.53 -5.08 -6.85
N VAL A 27 -10.11 -6.21 -6.42
CA VAL A 27 -9.82 -7.52 -7.01
C VAL A 27 -10.34 -7.60 -8.45
N GLU A 28 -11.53 -7.06 -8.71
CA GLU A 28 -12.15 -7.03 -10.04
C GLU A 28 -11.26 -6.32 -11.08
N ASN A 29 -10.71 -5.16 -10.72
CA ASN A 29 -9.86 -4.37 -11.60
C ASN A 29 -8.35 -4.64 -11.41
N HIS A 30 -8.01 -5.62 -10.57
CA HIS A 30 -6.66 -6.10 -10.35
C HIS A 30 -5.63 -5.05 -9.90
N TRP A 31 -5.99 -4.14 -8.99
CA TRP A 31 -5.06 -3.15 -8.44
C TRP A 31 -5.24 -2.90 -6.94
N ALA A 32 -4.18 -2.38 -6.31
CA ALA A 32 -4.14 -2.05 -4.89
C ALA A 32 -3.38 -0.74 -4.65
N ILE A 33 -3.80 -0.01 -3.63
CA ILE A 33 -3.03 1.05 -2.98
C ILE A 33 -2.36 0.43 -1.75
N VAL A 34 -1.07 0.69 -1.59
CA VAL A 34 -0.28 0.19 -0.47
C VAL A 34 0.48 1.31 0.21
N ALA A 35 0.82 1.11 1.49
CA ALA A 35 1.83 1.87 2.19
C ALA A 35 3.18 1.19 2.03
N LEU A 36 4.20 1.95 1.64
CA LEU A 36 5.54 1.45 1.34
C LEU A 36 6.62 2.45 1.73
N THR A 37 7.87 1.98 1.83
CA THR A 37 9.04 2.84 1.95
C THR A 37 9.75 2.95 0.60
N TYR A 38 9.88 4.17 0.08
CA TYR A 38 10.48 4.47 -1.21
C TYR A 38 11.78 5.26 -1.04
N LYS A 39 12.81 4.91 -1.81
CA LYS A 39 14.07 5.63 -1.92
C LYS A 39 14.26 6.03 -3.39
N PRO A 40 13.99 7.29 -3.78
CA PRO A 40 13.98 7.69 -5.19
C PRO A 40 15.33 7.50 -5.88
N ASP A 41 16.43 7.72 -5.17
CA ASP A 41 17.80 7.48 -5.63
C ASP A 41 18.75 7.19 -4.45
N ASN A 42 20.05 7.12 -4.71
CA ASN A 42 21.04 6.79 -3.68
C ASN A 42 21.29 7.91 -2.66
N ASN A 43 20.98 9.15 -3.01
CA ASN A 43 21.25 10.36 -2.22
C ASN A 43 20.09 10.76 -1.31
N HIS A 44 18.88 10.28 -1.59
CA HIS A 44 17.72 10.53 -0.75
C HIS A 44 17.58 9.51 0.37
N LYS A 45 17.02 9.93 1.51
CA LYS A 45 16.63 9.01 2.57
C LYS A 45 15.40 8.20 2.12
N PRO A 46 15.25 6.94 2.55
CA PRO A 46 14.01 6.21 2.34
C PRO A 46 12.86 6.92 3.08
N GLU A 47 11.75 7.13 2.40
CA GLU A 47 10.60 7.87 2.90
C GLU A 47 9.32 7.02 2.85
N PRO A 48 8.41 7.21 3.81
CA PRO A 48 7.05 6.71 3.74
C PRO A 48 6.29 7.27 2.54
N GLN A 49 5.65 6.39 1.76
CA GLN A 49 4.89 6.73 0.57
C GLN A 49 3.65 5.85 0.43
N LEU A 50 2.70 6.34 -0.36
CA LEU A 50 1.68 5.50 -0.96
C LEU A 50 2.14 5.04 -2.35
N GLY A 51 1.80 3.81 -2.70
CA GLY A 51 2.04 3.26 -4.02
C GLY A 51 0.80 2.60 -4.58
N ILE A 52 0.60 2.72 -5.90
CA ILE A 52 -0.43 1.98 -6.64
C ILE A 52 0.25 0.86 -7.42
N ARG A 53 -0.41 -0.30 -7.43
CA ARG A 53 0.09 -1.51 -8.05
C ARG A 53 -1.02 -2.32 -8.66
N TRP A 54 -0.74 -2.88 -9.82
CA TRP A 54 -1.61 -3.86 -10.44
C TRP A 54 -1.03 -5.27 -10.29
N PHE A 55 -1.94 -6.24 -10.15
CA PHE A 55 -1.64 -7.64 -9.90
C PHE A 55 -2.30 -8.58 -10.93
N TYR A 56 -2.57 -8.09 -12.14
CA TYR A 56 -3.08 -8.91 -13.25
C TYR A 56 -1.98 -9.81 -13.86
N GLY A 57 -2.27 -11.11 -14.01
CA GLY A 57 -1.36 -12.11 -14.58
C GLY A 57 -0.09 -12.37 -13.75
N LYS A 58 0.92 -13.03 -14.35
CA LYS A 58 2.17 -13.40 -13.65
C LYS A 58 3.05 -12.18 -13.29
N ASN A 59 2.89 -11.07 -14.01
CA ASN A 59 3.80 -9.92 -13.95
C ASN A 59 3.19 -8.63 -13.35
N GLY A 60 1.86 -8.47 -13.34
CA GLY A 60 1.21 -7.19 -13.01
C GLY A 60 1.41 -6.15 -14.13
N TYR A 61 0.43 -5.27 -14.34
CA TYR A 61 0.44 -4.28 -15.45
C TYR A 61 0.07 -2.88 -15.00
N PRO A 62 0.86 -1.83 -15.27
CA PRO A 62 1.91 -1.79 -16.27
C PRO A 62 3.22 -2.43 -15.80
N ALA A 63 3.91 -3.07 -16.74
CA ALA A 63 5.26 -3.56 -16.57
C ALA A 63 6.18 -2.77 -17.51
N ALA A 64 7.29 -2.26 -16.98
CA ALA A 64 8.36 -1.69 -17.80
C ALA A 64 9.38 -2.80 -18.09
N GLY A 65 9.24 -3.44 -19.25
CA GLY A 65 10.07 -4.59 -19.63
C GLY A 65 9.88 -5.80 -18.69
N LYS A 66 10.96 -6.26 -18.05
CA LYS A 66 10.92 -7.37 -17.07
C LYS A 66 10.55 -6.92 -15.66
N TYR A 67 10.44 -5.62 -15.42
CA TYR A 67 10.26 -5.10 -14.08
C TYR A 67 8.81 -4.73 -13.81
N LYS A 68 8.35 -5.21 -12.67
CA LYS A 68 7.07 -4.87 -12.10
C LYS A 68 7.11 -3.39 -11.69
N THR A 69 6.26 -2.51 -12.23
CA THR A 69 6.27 -1.06 -11.89
C THR A 69 5.28 -0.67 -10.78
N TRP A 70 5.73 0.13 -9.81
CA TRP A 70 4.86 0.85 -8.88
C TRP A 70 4.62 2.26 -9.42
N PHE A 71 3.39 2.75 -9.28
CA PHE A 71 3.15 4.19 -9.36
C PHE A 71 3.29 4.76 -7.95
N ILE A 72 4.35 5.53 -7.71
CA ILE A 72 4.52 6.22 -6.43
C ILE A 72 3.61 7.43 -6.44
N VAL A 73 2.73 7.51 -5.44
CA VAL A 73 1.78 8.61 -5.29
C VAL A 73 2.55 9.86 -4.86
N PRO A 74 2.50 10.96 -5.63
CA PRO A 74 3.06 12.24 -5.20
C PRO A 74 2.52 12.66 -3.84
N ARG A 75 3.36 13.28 -3.02
CA ARG A 75 3.02 13.62 -1.63
C ARG A 75 1.74 14.46 -1.54
N GLU A 76 1.58 15.36 -2.49
CA GLU A 76 0.48 16.29 -2.64
C GLU A 76 -0.87 15.60 -2.88
N LEU A 77 -0.86 14.36 -3.40
CA LEU A 77 -2.08 13.61 -3.72
C LEU A 77 -2.49 12.62 -2.63
N ARG A 78 -1.65 12.39 -1.61
CA ARG A 78 -1.88 11.34 -0.61
C ARG A 78 -3.19 11.55 0.15
N GLU A 79 -3.41 12.75 0.67
CA GLU A 79 -4.61 13.07 1.45
C GLU A 79 -5.88 12.92 0.62
N VAL A 80 -5.88 13.47 -0.60
CA VAL A 80 -7.01 13.39 -1.52
C VAL A 80 -7.38 11.93 -1.82
N ILE A 81 -6.38 11.08 -2.05
CA ILE A 81 -6.60 9.64 -2.29
C ILE A 81 -7.18 8.98 -1.05
N LEU A 82 -6.58 9.18 0.11
CA LEU A 82 -7.02 8.50 1.33
C LEU A 82 -8.41 8.98 1.80
N ASP A 83 -8.76 10.24 1.57
CA ASP A 83 -10.11 10.75 1.85
C ASP A 83 -11.14 10.22 0.84
N SER A 84 -10.77 10.11 -0.43
CA SER A 84 -11.63 9.48 -1.45
C SER A 84 -11.89 7.99 -1.14
N LEU A 85 -10.91 7.29 -0.55
CA LEU A 85 -11.09 5.92 -0.09
C LEU A 85 -12.13 5.82 1.04
N LYS A 86 -12.19 6.78 1.97
CA LYS A 86 -13.23 6.82 3.02
C LYS A 86 -14.64 6.80 2.39
N ILE A 87 -14.83 7.55 1.30
CA ILE A 87 -16.09 7.58 0.54
C ILE A 87 -16.38 6.22 -0.09
N LEU A 88 -15.40 5.62 -0.77
CA LEU A 88 -15.57 4.31 -1.43
C LEU A 88 -15.90 3.17 -0.43
N TYR A 89 -15.26 3.18 0.75
CA TYR A 89 -15.56 2.23 1.83
C TYR A 89 -16.96 2.37 2.43
N SER A 90 -17.54 3.56 2.28
CA SER A 90 -18.91 3.86 2.69
C SER A 90 -19.94 3.35 1.67
N LEU A 91 -19.53 3.11 0.42
CA LEU A 91 -20.40 2.75 -0.70
C LEU A 91 -20.42 1.26 -1.06
N LYS A 92 -19.37 0.46 -0.75
CA LYS A 92 -19.34 -0.98 -1.07
C LYS A 92 -18.82 -1.83 0.12
N PRO A 93 -19.52 -2.92 0.51
CA PRO A 93 -19.18 -3.73 1.69
C PRO A 93 -18.20 -4.89 1.44
N HIS A 94 -17.75 -5.15 0.21
CA HIS A 94 -16.91 -6.31 -0.09
C HIS A 94 -15.43 -5.91 -0.13
N ASP A 95 -14.60 -6.60 0.65
CA ASP A 95 -13.15 -6.42 0.88
C ASP A 95 -12.71 -5.32 1.87
N ARG A 96 -13.51 -5.03 2.91
CA ARG A 96 -13.03 -4.21 4.04
C ARG A 96 -11.99 -4.98 4.89
N PRO A 97 -10.90 -4.32 5.31
CA PRO A 97 -10.29 -4.60 6.61
C PRO A 97 -11.36 -4.58 7.72
N LYS A 98 -11.41 -5.57 8.60
CA LYS A 98 -12.36 -5.59 9.74
C LYS A 98 -12.04 -4.52 10.81
N ILE A 99 -11.07 -3.64 10.57
CA ILE A 99 -10.70 -2.58 11.50
C ILE A 99 -11.79 -1.50 11.52
N LYS A 100 -12.12 -0.99 12.71
CA LYS A 100 -12.84 0.27 12.87
C LYS A 100 -12.08 1.36 12.10
N ASN A 101 -12.58 1.72 10.91
CA ASN A 101 -11.88 2.47 9.85
C ASN A 101 -10.97 3.64 10.29
N ASN A 102 -11.25 4.29 11.42
CA ASN A 102 -10.42 5.39 11.93
C ASN A 102 -9.04 4.94 12.41
N ALA A 103 -8.94 3.83 13.15
CA ALA A 103 -7.66 3.40 13.74
C ALA A 103 -6.63 2.98 12.67
N PHE A 104 -7.08 2.33 11.59
CA PHE A 104 -6.18 1.99 10.48
C PHE A 104 -5.76 3.23 9.70
N ARG A 105 -6.69 4.17 9.47
CA ARG A 105 -6.35 5.43 8.78
C ARG A 105 -5.34 6.24 9.59
N GLU A 106 -5.57 6.43 10.88
CA GLU A 106 -4.63 7.09 11.79
C GLU A 106 -3.24 6.46 11.71
N LYS A 107 -3.15 5.12 11.73
CA LYS A 107 -1.86 4.43 11.62
C LYS A 107 -1.16 4.63 10.28
N ILE A 108 -1.92 4.76 9.19
CA ILE A 108 -1.37 5.11 7.87
C ILE A 108 -0.88 6.56 7.87
N ASP A 109 -1.62 7.48 8.47
CA ASP A 109 -1.22 8.90 8.58
C ASP A 109 0.06 9.04 9.41
N ASP A 110 0.14 8.39 10.57
CA ASP A 110 1.35 8.33 11.41
C ASP A 110 2.55 7.79 10.63
N PHE A 111 2.34 6.72 9.85
CA PHE A 111 3.40 6.16 9.00
C PHE A 111 3.83 7.18 7.93
N LEU A 112 2.89 7.84 7.27
CA LEU A 112 3.19 8.82 6.21
C LEU A 112 3.83 10.11 6.74
N ALA A 113 3.58 10.46 8.00
CA ALA A 113 4.26 11.51 8.75
C ALA A 113 5.68 11.10 9.20
N GLY A 114 5.94 9.79 9.29
CA GLY A 114 7.21 9.23 9.76
C GLY A 114 7.25 8.93 11.26
N ASP A 115 6.12 9.05 11.95
CA ASP A 115 5.97 8.79 13.39
C ASP A 115 5.93 7.29 13.71
N VAL A 116 5.55 6.48 12.72
CA VAL A 116 5.49 5.01 12.80
C VAL A 116 6.39 4.40 11.74
N SER A 117 7.20 3.40 12.12
CA SER A 117 8.02 2.68 11.16
C SER A 117 7.20 1.71 10.31
N GLY A 118 7.72 1.36 9.13
CA GLY A 118 7.06 0.35 8.28
C GLY A 118 6.88 -1.01 8.95
N LYS A 119 7.80 -1.41 9.84
CA LYS A 119 7.69 -2.67 10.60
C LYS A 119 6.52 -2.64 11.59
N GLU A 120 6.35 -1.50 12.28
CA GLU A 120 5.24 -1.31 13.21
C GLU A 120 3.91 -1.25 12.47
N LEU A 121 3.86 -0.58 11.32
CA LEU A 121 2.68 -0.58 10.46
C LEU A 121 2.33 -1.99 9.96
N TYR A 122 3.32 -2.76 9.52
CA TYR A 122 3.10 -4.14 9.06
C TYR A 122 2.53 -5.03 10.16
N LYS A 123 3.10 -4.95 11.37
CA LYS A 123 2.62 -5.70 12.53
C LYS A 123 1.16 -5.36 12.84
N PHE A 124 0.84 -4.06 12.91
CA PHE A 124 -0.55 -3.60 13.11
C PHE A 124 -1.48 -4.13 12.02
N TRP A 125 -1.05 -4.08 10.76
CA TRP A 125 -1.83 -4.57 9.64
C TRP A 125 -2.08 -6.09 9.72
N GLU A 126 -1.07 -6.91 10.01
CA GLU A 126 -1.27 -8.37 10.16
C GLU A 126 -2.22 -8.71 11.32
N GLU A 127 -2.02 -8.09 12.49
CA GLU A 127 -2.77 -8.39 13.71
C GLU A 127 -4.24 -7.93 13.59
N GLU A 128 -4.45 -6.68 13.15
CA GLU A 128 -5.75 -6.02 13.23
C GLU A 128 -6.54 -6.10 11.90
N VAL A 129 -5.88 -6.11 10.74
CA VAL A 129 -6.55 -6.19 9.42
C VAL A 129 -6.75 -7.64 8.99
N CYS A 130 -5.69 -8.44 9.04
CA CYS A 130 -5.70 -9.81 8.51
C CYS A 130 -6.19 -10.83 9.54
N GLY A 131 -6.18 -10.50 10.83
CA GLY A 131 -6.69 -11.37 11.90
C GLY A 131 -5.90 -12.66 12.09
N GLN A 132 -4.61 -12.67 11.72
CA GLN A 132 -3.73 -13.81 12.03
C GLN A 132 -3.18 -13.61 13.46
N LYS A 133 -3.76 -14.31 14.44
CA LYS A 133 -3.15 -14.54 15.76
C LYS A 133 -2.28 -15.79 15.74
#